data_AF-A0A933HSI5-F1
#
_entry.id   AF-A0A933HSI5-F1
#
_cell.length_a   1.000
_cell.length_b   1.000
_cell.length_c   1.000
_cell.angle_alpha   90.00
_cell.angle_beta   90.00
_cell.angle_gamma   90.00
#
_symmetry.space_group_name_H-M   'P 1'
#
loop_
_entity.id
_entity.type
_entity.pdbx_description
1 polymer ?
#
loop_
_entity_poly.entity_id
_entity_poly.type
_entity_poly.pdbx_seq_one_letter_code
_entity_poly.pdbx_strand_id
1 'polypeptide(L)'
;MDTITFVSELKETLLSIESTGGNPSLHVITNHALLGELKRFVFETATQKGIRFSGRDDPHGYDWRYSSFVGDVLDRERFERRVRYCIIKLREFGIPETDYFAYVSKALDITLAQLEKKPRERTPQHQPSRASIQDLLVEEIAKCFETWYYPSDVSYYEFATEHQLATYDTTSRRWRLSSIGQYVLQLSAFELIVFLCALEVTFARKSTSSRYLNQQTLETLSKAQPIDDVRFSRRERLPMSLRWYGIVDITTERPLITDFGRRILVKTSANLDVLRDVIMLLTESEVGGFHFLGGTDLIEQVKERTRTSRSLIQDQRASVETAVNLFMTGHYLDSLRIFYSNIEAVLNLALMKIGLRPEDFAGMKPKLEKLEKEKVLSSKLSSWLEVVTSRNKVLHGNIVEDDAALVKPLFFFIGTFWNRLVEEVDFYFEKTAG
;
A
#
# COMPACT_ATOMS: atom_id res chain seq x y z
N MET A 1 -6.41 16.49 -10.06
CA MET A 1 -6.98 15.15 -9.84
C MET A 1 -8.02 15.31 -8.76
N ASP A 2 -9.28 15.02 -9.09
CA ASP A 2 -10.39 14.98 -8.14
C ASP A 2 -10.22 13.74 -7.25
N THR A 3 -10.58 13.85 -5.96
CA THR A 3 -10.53 12.76 -4.98
C THR A 3 -11.36 11.56 -5.41
N ILE A 4 -12.51 11.80 -6.05
CA ILE A 4 -13.35 10.72 -6.57
C ILE A 4 -12.60 9.95 -7.67
N THR A 5 -11.99 10.67 -8.61
CA THR A 5 -11.16 10.08 -9.66
C THR A 5 -9.99 9.30 -9.07
N PHE A 6 -9.28 9.88 -8.09
CA PHE A 6 -8.17 9.20 -7.43
C PHE A 6 -8.60 7.88 -6.80
N VAL A 7 -9.72 7.86 -6.06
CA VAL A 7 -10.22 6.64 -5.42
C VAL A 7 -10.67 5.60 -6.44
N SER A 8 -11.39 6.01 -7.49
CA SER A 8 -11.84 5.09 -8.55
C SER A 8 -10.68 4.42 -9.24
N GLU A 9 -9.73 5.22 -9.73
CA GLU A 9 -8.58 4.75 -10.50
C GLU A 9 -7.61 3.92 -9.66
N LEU A 10 -7.42 4.27 -8.38
CA LEU A 10 -6.64 3.46 -7.45
C LEU A 10 -7.31 2.09 -7.26
N LYS A 11 -8.62 2.04 -7.02
CA LYS A 11 -9.35 0.78 -6.89
C LYS A 11 -9.33 -0.04 -8.17
N GLU A 12 -9.54 0.58 -9.32
CA GLU A 12 -9.45 -0.09 -10.62
C GLU A 12 -8.05 -0.68 -10.86
N THR A 13 -7.00 0.04 -10.48
CA THR A 13 -5.62 -0.46 -10.52
C THR A 13 -5.43 -1.67 -9.62
N LEU A 14 -5.91 -1.62 -8.37
CA LEU A 14 -5.79 -2.72 -7.42
C LEU A 14 -6.61 -3.95 -7.86
N LEU A 15 -7.82 -3.77 -8.38
CA LEU A 15 -8.65 -4.84 -8.95
C LEU A 15 -8.02 -5.46 -10.20
N SER A 16 -7.37 -4.66 -11.04
CA SER A 16 -6.60 -5.16 -12.18
C SER A 16 -5.41 -6.03 -11.72
N ILE A 17 -4.71 -5.61 -10.66
CA ILE A 17 -3.64 -6.42 -10.04
C ILE A 17 -4.20 -7.74 -9.50
N GLU A 18 -5.32 -7.71 -8.78
CA GLU A 18 -5.96 -8.90 -8.22
C GLU A 18 -6.40 -9.91 -9.30
N SER A 19 -7.06 -9.41 -10.35
CA SER A 19 -7.68 -10.25 -11.38
C SER A 19 -6.69 -10.76 -12.44
N THR A 20 -5.70 -9.95 -12.83
CA THR A 20 -4.81 -10.27 -13.96
C THR A 20 -3.34 -10.42 -13.57
N GLY A 21 -2.97 -10.09 -12.33
CA GLY A 21 -1.57 -9.93 -11.93
C GLY A 21 -0.95 -8.61 -12.40
N GLY A 22 -1.76 -7.67 -12.87
CA GLY A 22 -1.37 -6.32 -13.29
C GLY A 22 -0.47 -6.29 -14.53
N ASN A 23 -0.08 -5.09 -14.96
CA ASN A 23 0.82 -4.93 -16.11
C ASN A 23 2.29 -5.11 -15.69
N PRO A 24 2.96 -6.21 -16.09
CA PRO A 24 4.35 -6.46 -15.70
C PRO A 24 5.34 -5.47 -16.31
N SER A 25 4.99 -4.81 -17.43
CA SER A 25 5.84 -3.82 -18.08
C SER A 25 6.10 -2.59 -17.22
N LEU A 26 5.21 -2.31 -16.25
CA LEU A 26 5.34 -1.21 -15.30
C LEU A 26 6.33 -1.50 -14.17
N HIS A 27 6.74 -2.76 -14.01
CA HIS A 27 7.84 -3.14 -13.12
C HIS A 27 9.18 -2.97 -13.84
N VAL A 28 9.89 -1.91 -13.49
CA VAL A 28 11.20 -1.57 -14.04
C VAL A 28 12.16 -1.42 -12.89
N ILE A 29 13.22 -2.23 -12.91
CA ILE A 29 14.41 -2.03 -12.09
C ILE A 29 15.40 -1.28 -12.96
N THR A 30 15.71 -0.06 -12.55
CA THR A 30 16.62 0.83 -13.28
C THR A 30 18.07 0.32 -13.18
N ASN A 31 18.74 0.17 -14.31
CA ASN A 31 20.15 -0.18 -14.34
C ASN A 31 21.00 1.00 -13.82
N HIS A 32 21.75 0.81 -12.73
CA HIS A 32 22.59 1.85 -12.15
C HIS A 32 23.68 2.36 -13.10
N ALA A 33 24.18 1.53 -14.02
CA ALA A 33 25.14 1.97 -15.03
C ALA A 33 24.50 2.96 -16.00
N LEU A 34 23.30 2.64 -16.54
CA LEU A 34 22.53 3.53 -17.41
C LEU A 34 22.22 4.86 -16.71
N LEU A 35 21.79 4.82 -15.45
CA LEU A 35 21.54 6.04 -14.66
C LEU A 35 22.81 6.91 -14.54
N GLY A 36 23.96 6.28 -14.28
CA GLY A 36 25.24 6.97 -14.19
C GLY A 36 25.65 7.63 -15.51
N GLU A 37 25.50 6.91 -16.63
CA GLU A 37 25.80 7.42 -17.97
C GLU A 37 24.90 8.58 -18.36
N LEU A 38 23.58 8.47 -18.10
CA LEU A 38 22.62 9.55 -18.37
C LEU A 38 22.89 10.78 -17.50
N LYS A 39 23.22 10.60 -16.21
CA LYS A 39 23.61 11.74 -15.36
C LYS A 39 24.87 12.41 -15.89
N ARG A 40 25.88 11.64 -16.25
CA ARG A 40 27.12 12.18 -16.83
C ARG A 40 26.82 12.97 -18.11
N PHE A 41 26.02 12.41 -19.01
CA PHE A 41 25.58 13.10 -20.22
C PHE A 41 24.91 14.44 -19.91
N VAL A 42 23.97 14.49 -18.96
CA VAL A 42 23.30 15.73 -18.56
C VAL A 42 24.30 16.80 -18.10
N PHE A 43 25.26 16.43 -17.24
CA PHE A 43 26.26 17.39 -16.74
C PHE A 43 27.24 17.85 -17.82
N GLU A 44 27.72 16.95 -18.68
CA GLU A 44 28.62 17.29 -19.79
C GLU A 44 27.93 18.22 -20.79
N THR A 45 26.73 17.86 -21.24
CA THR A 45 25.94 18.64 -22.19
C THR A 45 25.54 19.99 -21.61
N ALA A 46 25.10 20.04 -20.35
CA ALA A 46 24.77 21.31 -19.69
C ALA A 46 25.99 22.22 -19.52
N THR A 47 27.17 21.65 -19.22
CA THR A 47 28.44 22.40 -19.15
C THR A 47 28.80 22.99 -20.51
N GLN A 48 28.71 22.20 -21.59
CA GLN A 48 28.95 22.66 -22.96
C GLN A 48 27.97 23.76 -23.37
N LYS A 49 26.71 23.65 -22.96
CA LYS A 49 25.62 24.61 -23.22
C LYS A 49 25.64 25.82 -22.28
N GLY A 50 26.57 25.89 -21.32
CA GLY A 50 26.67 26.98 -20.35
C GLY A 50 25.51 27.05 -19.34
N ILE A 51 24.73 25.99 -19.19
CA ILE A 51 23.61 25.88 -18.23
C ILE A 51 24.19 25.71 -16.82
N ARG A 52 23.90 26.64 -15.91
CA ARG A 52 24.39 26.58 -14.52
C ARG A 52 23.39 25.86 -13.61
N PHE A 53 23.87 24.91 -12.82
CA PHE A 53 23.09 24.19 -11.80
C PHE A 53 23.08 24.88 -10.41
N SER A 54 23.62 26.10 -10.28
CA SER A 54 23.70 26.85 -9.02
C SER A 54 22.64 27.95 -8.91
N GLY A 55 21.74 27.82 -7.93
CA GLY A 55 20.64 28.78 -7.69
C GLY A 55 21.01 30.03 -6.88
N ARG A 56 22.29 30.35 -6.64
CA ARG A 56 22.67 31.44 -5.71
C ARG A 56 23.03 32.78 -6.34
N ASP A 57 23.32 32.84 -7.64
CA ASP A 57 23.93 34.02 -8.25
C ASP A 57 23.13 34.63 -9.42
N ASP A 58 21.80 34.50 -9.44
CA ASP A 58 20.96 35.20 -10.42
C ASP A 58 20.37 36.49 -9.82
N PRO A 59 20.80 37.69 -10.24
CA PRO A 59 20.29 38.97 -9.76
C PRO A 59 18.83 39.24 -10.17
N HIS A 60 18.27 38.46 -11.11
CA HIS A 60 16.96 38.69 -11.71
C HIS A 60 15.82 37.80 -11.19
N GLY A 61 16.07 37.02 -10.14
CA GLY A 61 15.04 36.26 -9.44
C GLY A 61 14.91 34.81 -9.93
N TYR A 62 14.82 33.91 -8.95
CA TYR A 62 14.60 32.46 -9.09
C TYR A 62 13.47 32.12 -10.08
N ASP A 63 13.78 31.67 -11.30
CA ASP A 63 12.78 30.99 -12.14
C ASP A 63 12.64 29.53 -11.65
N TRP A 64 11.60 29.29 -10.86
CA TRP A 64 11.25 28.02 -10.24
C TRP A 64 11.18 26.84 -11.23
N ARG A 65 11.02 27.09 -12.54
CA ARG A 65 11.02 26.05 -13.59
C ARG A 65 12.42 25.54 -13.95
N TYR A 66 13.46 26.35 -13.79
CA TYR A 66 14.85 25.85 -13.84
C TYR A 66 15.14 24.98 -12.62
N SER A 67 14.52 25.28 -11.47
CA SER A 67 14.74 24.54 -10.23
C SER A 67 14.10 23.15 -10.19
N SER A 68 13.08 22.87 -11.02
CA SER A 68 12.40 21.56 -11.00
C SER A 68 13.18 20.49 -11.75
N PHE A 69 13.57 20.71 -13.01
CA PHE A 69 14.38 19.73 -13.76
C PHE A 69 15.78 19.57 -13.15
N VAL A 70 16.45 20.68 -12.83
CA VAL A 70 17.75 20.65 -12.14
C VAL A 70 17.63 19.98 -10.78
N GLY A 71 16.58 20.30 -10.01
CA GLY A 71 16.29 19.65 -8.74
C GLY A 71 16.05 18.16 -8.90
N ASP A 72 15.32 17.75 -9.94
CA ASP A 72 15.06 16.34 -10.24
C ASP A 72 16.36 15.61 -10.63
N VAL A 73 17.27 16.21 -11.39
CA VAL A 73 18.58 15.62 -11.76
C VAL A 73 19.50 15.45 -10.54
N LEU A 74 19.53 16.46 -9.67
CA LEU A 74 20.34 16.47 -8.45
C LEU A 74 19.80 15.50 -7.39
N ASP A 75 18.48 15.34 -7.31
CA ASP A 75 17.82 14.35 -6.45
C ASP A 75 17.91 12.96 -7.09
N ARG A 76 18.58 12.02 -6.41
CA ARG A 76 18.77 10.66 -6.93
C ARG A 76 17.43 9.94 -7.19
N GLU A 77 16.48 10.04 -6.28
CA GLU A 77 15.21 9.31 -6.37
C GLU A 77 14.33 9.88 -7.48
N ARG A 78 14.30 11.21 -7.64
CA ARG A 78 13.51 11.86 -8.68
C ARG A 78 14.07 11.60 -10.07
N PHE A 79 15.39 11.73 -10.26
CA PHE A 79 16.00 11.43 -11.55
C PHE A 79 15.76 9.98 -11.96
N GLU A 80 15.96 9.05 -11.02
CA GLU A 80 15.73 7.64 -11.27
C GLU A 80 14.28 7.35 -11.67
N ARG A 81 13.31 7.98 -10.99
CA ARG A 81 11.89 7.88 -11.33
C ARG A 81 11.59 8.38 -12.75
N ARG A 82 12.16 9.53 -13.14
CA ARG A 82 11.99 10.11 -14.48
C ARG A 82 12.53 9.15 -15.55
N VAL A 83 13.73 8.61 -15.35
CA VAL A 83 14.34 7.61 -16.24
C VAL A 83 13.52 6.32 -16.28
N ARG A 84 12.96 5.88 -15.16
CA ARG A 84 12.06 4.73 -15.10
C ARG A 84 10.85 4.92 -16.01
N TYR A 85 10.22 6.10 -16.02
CA TYR A 85 9.11 6.39 -16.93
C TYR A 85 9.53 6.29 -18.40
N CYS A 86 10.71 6.81 -18.74
CA CYS A 86 11.27 6.66 -20.08
C CYS A 86 11.42 5.18 -20.46
N ILE A 87 11.94 4.35 -19.55
CA ILE A 87 12.11 2.91 -19.80
C ILE A 87 10.77 2.21 -20.00
N ILE A 88 9.74 2.57 -19.21
CA ILE A 88 8.38 2.03 -19.37
C ILE A 88 7.86 2.35 -20.79
N LYS A 89 7.94 3.61 -21.22
CA LYS A 89 7.51 4.00 -22.57
C LYS A 89 8.34 3.34 -23.67
N LEU A 90 9.64 3.23 -23.51
CA LEU A 90 10.51 2.52 -24.45
C LEU A 90 10.14 1.03 -24.58
N ARG A 91 9.75 0.37 -23.48
CA ARG A 91 9.24 -1.00 -23.51
C ARG A 91 7.89 -1.10 -24.23
N GLU A 92 6.97 -0.17 -23.97
CA GLU A 92 5.68 -0.09 -24.68
C GLU A 92 5.87 0.08 -26.18
N PHE A 93 6.88 0.84 -26.60
CA PHE A 93 7.26 1.03 -28.00
C PHE A 93 8.05 -0.15 -28.60
N GLY A 94 8.37 -1.18 -27.81
CA GLY A 94 9.13 -2.34 -28.27
C GLY A 94 10.61 -2.06 -28.55
N ILE A 95 11.18 -0.99 -27.97
CA ILE A 95 12.60 -0.65 -28.12
C ILE A 95 13.47 -1.57 -27.25
N PRO A 96 14.55 -2.17 -27.79
CA PRO A 96 15.44 -3.03 -27.03
C PRO A 96 16.28 -2.22 -26.02
N GLU A 97 16.65 -2.86 -24.91
CA GLU A 97 17.40 -2.23 -23.82
C GLU A 97 18.75 -1.64 -24.25
N THR A 98 19.38 -2.21 -25.28
CA THR A 98 20.64 -1.72 -25.87
C THR A 98 20.53 -0.30 -26.39
N ASP A 99 19.33 0.13 -26.76
CA ASP A 99 19.10 1.44 -27.38
C ASP A 99 18.60 2.49 -26.38
N TYR A 100 18.34 2.11 -25.12
CA TYR A 100 17.74 3.02 -24.14
C TYR A 100 18.58 4.28 -23.91
N PHE A 101 19.90 4.14 -23.80
CA PHE A 101 20.77 5.32 -23.65
C PHE A 101 20.60 6.30 -24.82
N ALA A 102 20.55 5.81 -26.06
CA ALA A 102 20.45 6.65 -27.25
C ALA A 102 19.12 7.43 -27.30
N TYR A 103 18.00 6.80 -26.95
CA TYR A 103 16.70 7.48 -26.93
C TYR A 103 16.57 8.46 -25.76
N VAL A 104 16.98 8.05 -24.54
CA VAL A 104 16.84 8.89 -23.35
C VAL A 104 17.80 10.08 -23.39
N SER A 105 19.03 9.92 -23.89
CA SER A 105 19.97 11.03 -24.07
C SER A 105 19.47 12.08 -25.07
N LYS A 106 18.90 11.66 -26.22
CA LYS A 106 18.26 12.59 -27.18
C LYS A 106 17.08 13.35 -26.54
N ALA A 107 16.25 12.67 -25.75
CA ALA A 107 15.14 13.29 -25.04
C ALA A 107 15.60 14.31 -23.98
N LEU A 108 16.67 13.99 -23.25
CA LEU A 108 17.33 14.90 -22.32
C LEU A 108 17.92 16.10 -23.07
N ASP A 109 18.45 15.91 -24.27
CA ASP A 109 18.99 16.98 -25.11
C ASP A 109 17.92 17.99 -25.54
N ILE A 110 16.73 17.50 -25.92
CA ILE A 110 15.54 18.33 -26.18
C ILE A 110 15.18 19.14 -24.92
N THR A 111 15.12 18.47 -23.77
CA THR A 111 14.77 19.11 -22.49
C THR A 111 15.77 20.20 -22.11
N LEU A 112 17.07 19.94 -22.28
CA LEU A 112 18.14 20.91 -22.02
C LEU A 112 18.08 22.09 -23.00
N ALA A 113 17.81 21.86 -24.28
CA ALA A 113 17.64 22.93 -25.28
C ALA A 113 16.42 23.83 -24.97
N GLN A 114 15.35 23.29 -24.38
CA GLN A 114 14.22 24.09 -23.92
C GLN A 114 14.56 24.99 -22.73
N LEU A 115 15.54 24.60 -21.90
CA LEU A 115 16.04 25.41 -20.79
C LEU A 115 16.91 26.58 -21.27
N GLU A 116 17.55 26.50 -22.44
CA GLU A 116 18.29 27.63 -23.02
C GLU A 116 17.35 28.76 -23.49
N LYS A 117 16.13 28.43 -23.90
CA LYS A 117 15.16 29.40 -24.44
C LYS A 117 14.53 30.25 -23.34
N LYS A 118 14.43 31.57 -23.59
CA LYS A 118 13.70 32.50 -22.72
C LYS A 118 12.25 32.05 -22.54
N PRO A 119 11.61 32.24 -21.37
CA PRO A 119 10.26 31.76 -21.10
C PRO A 119 9.17 32.19 -22.12
N ARG A 120 9.38 33.32 -22.81
CA ARG A 120 8.47 33.85 -23.85
C ARG A 120 8.69 33.25 -25.25
N GLU A 121 9.82 32.59 -25.48
CA GLU A 121 10.21 31.97 -26.75
C GLU A 121 10.05 30.43 -26.71
N ARG A 122 9.53 29.90 -25.60
CA ARG A 122 9.12 28.50 -25.47
C ARG A 122 7.78 28.31 -26.17
N THR A 123 7.76 28.44 -27.49
CA THR A 123 6.65 27.92 -28.29
C THR A 123 6.63 26.39 -28.17
N PRO A 124 5.46 25.74 -28.01
CA PRO A 124 5.37 24.30 -28.24
C PRO A 124 5.93 24.05 -29.64
N GLN A 125 6.95 23.20 -29.75
CA GLN A 125 7.61 22.91 -31.02
C GLN A 125 6.52 22.62 -32.06
N HIS A 126 6.41 23.48 -33.07
CA HIS A 126 5.69 23.12 -34.29
C HIS A 126 6.37 21.86 -34.81
N GLN A 127 5.59 20.77 -34.91
CA GLN A 127 6.02 19.52 -35.51
C GLN A 127 6.75 19.85 -36.81
N PRO A 128 8.04 19.48 -36.96
CA PRO A 128 8.69 19.62 -38.24
C PRO A 128 7.87 18.84 -39.25
N SER A 129 7.58 19.43 -40.41
CA SER A 129 6.71 18.89 -41.45
C SER A 129 7.19 17.56 -42.07
N ARG A 130 8.27 16.96 -41.53
CA ARG A 130 8.84 15.64 -41.81
C ARG A 130 9.53 15.03 -40.57
N ALA A 131 8.85 14.97 -39.41
CA ALA A 131 9.36 14.22 -38.26
C ALA A 131 9.44 12.73 -38.60
N SER A 132 10.59 12.08 -38.35
CA SER A 132 10.67 10.62 -38.45
C SER A 132 9.93 9.97 -37.28
N ILE A 133 9.56 8.69 -37.39
CA ILE A 133 8.95 7.94 -36.28
C ILE A 133 9.86 7.99 -35.04
N GLN A 134 11.17 7.91 -35.24
CA GLN A 134 12.14 8.00 -34.15
C GLN A 134 12.08 9.36 -33.43
N ASP A 135 11.91 10.46 -34.17
CA ASP A 135 11.81 11.79 -33.59
C ASP A 135 10.54 11.94 -32.74
N LEU A 136 9.41 11.39 -33.21
CA LEU A 136 8.15 11.37 -32.44
C LEU A 136 8.28 10.57 -31.15
N LEU A 137 8.97 9.43 -31.18
CA LEU A 137 9.23 8.63 -29.97
C LEU A 137 10.11 9.38 -28.97
N VAL A 138 11.16 10.06 -29.46
CA VAL A 138 12.05 10.86 -28.60
C VAL A 138 11.30 12.05 -27.99
N GLU A 139 10.42 12.71 -28.74
CA GLU A 139 9.55 13.78 -28.22
C GLU A 139 8.62 13.27 -27.11
N GLU A 140 8.02 12.09 -27.28
CA GLU A 140 7.18 11.47 -26.23
C GLU A 140 8.00 11.12 -24.97
N ILE A 141 9.22 10.61 -25.15
CA ILE A 141 10.13 10.34 -24.02
C ILE A 141 10.55 11.64 -23.33
N ALA A 142 10.76 12.74 -24.07
CA ALA A 142 11.14 14.03 -23.50
C ALA A 142 10.09 14.55 -22.52
N LYS A 143 8.80 14.27 -22.75
CA LYS A 143 7.71 14.61 -21.82
C LYS A 143 7.94 14.04 -20.43
N CYS A 144 8.62 12.89 -20.30
CA CYS A 144 8.94 12.29 -19.00
C CYS A 144 9.67 13.26 -18.05
N PHE A 145 10.42 14.21 -18.59
CA PHE A 145 11.20 15.21 -17.85
C PHE A 145 10.45 16.53 -17.61
N GLU A 146 9.23 16.68 -18.10
CA GLU A 146 8.41 17.86 -17.82
C GLU A 146 7.94 17.86 -16.35
N THR A 147 7.83 19.06 -15.77
CA THR A 147 7.49 19.21 -14.34
C THR A 147 6.14 18.58 -13.98
N TRP A 148 5.19 18.58 -14.90
CA TRP A 148 3.82 18.12 -14.68
C TRP A 148 3.52 16.74 -15.27
N TYR A 149 4.48 16.13 -15.96
CA TYR A 149 4.26 14.82 -16.54
C TYR A 149 4.39 13.75 -15.46
N TYR A 150 3.27 13.08 -15.22
CA TYR A 150 3.14 11.94 -14.31
C TYR A 150 2.24 10.94 -15.04
N PRO A 151 2.79 9.86 -15.62
CA PRO A 151 1.99 8.90 -16.35
C PRO A 151 0.92 8.32 -15.41
N SER A 152 -0.36 8.50 -15.73
CA SER A 152 -1.46 8.08 -14.85
C SER A 152 -1.43 6.57 -14.58
N ASP A 153 -1.12 5.79 -15.62
CA ASP A 153 -0.86 4.35 -15.61
C ASP A 153 0.26 3.94 -14.64
N VAL A 154 1.33 4.70 -14.53
CA VAL A 154 2.45 4.40 -13.61
C VAL A 154 2.17 4.91 -12.19
N SER A 155 1.44 6.01 -12.08
CA SER A 155 1.23 6.74 -10.83
C SER A 155 0.55 5.92 -9.74
N TYR A 156 -0.48 5.16 -10.10
CA TYR A 156 -1.22 4.33 -9.16
C TYR A 156 -0.43 3.09 -8.74
N TYR A 157 0.40 2.52 -9.63
CA TYR A 157 1.32 1.43 -9.27
C TYR A 157 2.41 1.91 -8.31
N GLU A 158 2.96 3.10 -8.54
CA GLU A 158 3.92 3.71 -7.60
C GLU A 158 3.25 4.00 -6.26
N PHE A 159 2.07 4.61 -6.28
CA PHE A 159 1.29 4.85 -5.06
C PHE A 159 1.04 3.54 -4.31
N ALA A 160 0.57 2.49 -4.99
CA ALA A 160 0.31 1.19 -4.40
C ALA A 160 1.57 0.54 -3.82
N THR A 161 2.72 0.68 -4.49
CA THR A 161 3.99 0.15 -3.99
C THR A 161 4.50 0.93 -2.78
N GLU A 162 4.45 2.27 -2.82
CA GLU A 162 4.91 3.15 -1.74
C GLU A 162 4.10 2.96 -0.45
N HIS A 163 2.81 2.65 -0.59
CA HIS A 163 1.89 2.40 0.53
C HIS A 163 1.74 0.91 0.87
N GLN A 164 2.60 0.04 0.32
CA GLN A 164 2.56 -1.41 0.54
C GLN A 164 1.19 -2.05 0.24
N LEU A 165 0.40 -1.49 -0.68
CA LEU A 165 -0.87 -2.05 -1.14
C LEU A 165 -0.66 -3.17 -2.17
N ALA A 166 0.44 -3.08 -2.92
CA ALA A 166 0.83 -4.10 -3.90
C ALA A 166 2.35 -4.30 -3.89
N THR A 167 2.77 -5.51 -4.23
CA THR A 167 4.17 -5.86 -4.42
C THR A 167 4.33 -6.59 -5.76
N TYR A 168 5.55 -6.58 -6.30
CA TYR A 168 5.86 -7.34 -7.50
C TYR A 168 6.56 -8.64 -7.12
N ASP A 169 5.96 -9.77 -7.47
CA ASP A 169 6.59 -11.07 -7.32
C ASP A 169 7.52 -11.33 -8.52
N THR A 170 8.82 -11.26 -8.26
CA THR A 170 9.87 -11.48 -9.25
C THR A 170 9.90 -12.91 -9.77
N THR A 171 9.41 -13.88 -8.99
CA THR A 171 9.40 -15.31 -9.35
C THR A 171 8.28 -15.60 -10.35
N SER A 172 7.07 -15.13 -10.08
CA SER A 172 5.93 -15.29 -11.00
C SER A 172 5.83 -14.19 -12.06
N ARG A 173 6.70 -13.17 -12.01
CA ARG A 173 6.72 -11.98 -12.89
C ARG A 173 5.35 -11.29 -12.97
N ARG A 174 4.68 -11.16 -11.82
CA ARG A 174 3.35 -10.57 -11.71
C ARG A 174 3.26 -9.69 -10.48
N TRP A 175 2.44 -8.66 -10.57
CA TRP A 175 2.00 -7.91 -9.41
C TRP A 175 1.07 -8.77 -8.56
N ARG A 176 1.14 -8.57 -7.25
CA ARG A 176 0.24 -9.17 -6.27
C ARG A 176 -0.20 -8.11 -5.29
N LEU A 177 -1.47 -8.16 -4.90
CA LEU A 177 -1.95 -7.37 -3.78
C LEU A 177 -1.33 -7.88 -2.49
N SER A 178 -0.99 -6.95 -1.61
CA SER A 178 -0.72 -7.29 -0.22
C SER A 178 -2.03 -7.48 0.54
N SER A 179 -1.94 -8.00 1.76
CA SER A 179 -3.04 -8.02 2.72
C SER A 179 -3.69 -6.63 2.92
N ILE A 180 -2.87 -5.57 2.98
CA ILE A 180 -3.36 -4.18 3.07
C ILE A 180 -4.13 -3.79 1.81
N GLY A 181 -3.63 -4.12 0.62
CA GLY A 181 -4.31 -3.85 -0.64
C GLY A 181 -5.66 -4.54 -0.75
N GLN A 182 -5.72 -5.82 -0.37
CA GLN A 182 -6.97 -6.60 -0.33
C GLN A 182 -7.99 -6.02 0.65
N TYR A 183 -7.54 -5.55 1.81
CA TYR A 183 -8.42 -4.89 2.78
C TYR A 183 -8.98 -3.57 2.25
N VAL A 184 -8.13 -2.74 1.64
CA VAL A 184 -8.53 -1.43 1.09
C VAL A 184 -9.59 -1.54 -0.01
N LEU A 185 -9.59 -2.61 -0.80
CA LEU A 185 -10.61 -2.85 -1.83
C LEU A 185 -12.04 -2.93 -1.24
N GLN A 186 -12.18 -3.43 -0.02
CA GLN A 186 -13.47 -3.65 0.65
C GLN A 186 -14.04 -2.41 1.33
N LEU A 187 -13.23 -1.38 1.52
CA LEU A 187 -13.62 -0.14 2.19
C LEU A 187 -14.45 0.75 1.27
N SER A 188 -15.40 1.51 1.82
CA SER A 188 -16.01 2.61 1.07
C SER A 188 -14.97 3.70 0.73
N ALA A 189 -15.27 4.60 -0.21
CA ALA A 189 -14.35 5.66 -0.60
C ALA A 189 -13.89 6.53 0.59
N PHE A 190 -14.82 6.82 1.52
CA PHE A 190 -14.52 7.59 2.73
C PHE A 190 -13.60 6.82 3.68
N GLU A 191 -13.93 5.55 3.96
CA GLU A 191 -13.13 4.70 4.85
C GLU A 191 -11.74 4.40 4.28
N LEU A 192 -11.63 4.24 2.97
CA LEU A 192 -10.36 4.06 2.27
C LEU A 192 -9.43 5.25 2.54
N ILE A 193 -9.92 6.48 2.40
CA ILE A 193 -9.10 7.67 2.63
C ILE A 193 -8.71 7.79 4.10
N VAL A 194 -9.64 7.53 5.02
CA VAL A 194 -9.36 7.49 6.47
C VAL A 194 -8.26 6.47 6.78
N PHE A 195 -8.34 5.28 6.18
CA PHE A 195 -7.37 4.20 6.35
C PHE A 195 -6.01 4.56 5.76
N LEU A 196 -5.97 5.12 4.54
CA LEU A 196 -4.72 5.58 3.91
C LEU A 196 -4.03 6.68 4.73
N CYS A 197 -4.79 7.61 5.32
CA CYS A 197 -4.22 8.61 6.24
C CYS A 197 -3.57 7.95 7.47
N ALA A 198 -4.25 6.97 8.07
CA ALA A 198 -3.70 6.22 9.21
C ALA A 198 -2.47 5.37 8.81
N LEU A 199 -2.47 4.82 7.60
CA LEU A 199 -1.37 4.07 7.01
C LEU A 199 -0.12 4.92 6.86
N GLU A 200 -0.25 6.12 6.28
CA GLU A 200 0.85 7.08 6.18
C GLU A 200 1.40 7.44 7.57
N VAL A 201 0.53 7.74 8.53
CA VAL A 201 0.94 8.08 9.91
C VAL A 201 1.65 6.92 10.60
N THR A 202 1.19 5.68 10.36
CA THR A 202 1.76 4.46 10.96
C THR A 202 3.15 4.15 10.40
N PHE A 203 3.35 4.34 9.08
CA PHE A 203 4.64 4.07 8.43
C PHE A 203 5.56 5.28 8.30
N ALA A 204 5.14 6.47 8.73
CA ALA A 204 5.96 7.68 8.69
C ALA A 204 7.25 7.52 9.53
N ARG A 205 8.35 7.18 8.86
CA ARG A 205 9.70 7.11 9.44
C ARG A 205 10.23 8.55 9.60
N LYS A 206 10.04 9.14 10.79
CA LYS A 206 10.50 10.45 11.28
C LYS A 206 9.57 11.64 11.01
N SER A 207 9.43 12.50 12.03
CA SER A 207 8.61 13.74 12.04
C SER A 207 9.00 14.79 10.99
N THR A 208 10.14 14.63 10.32
CA THR A 208 10.68 15.62 9.37
C THR A 208 10.49 15.26 7.89
N SER A 209 9.97 14.06 7.57
CA SER A 209 9.70 13.71 6.17
C SER A 209 8.40 14.37 5.71
N SER A 210 8.49 15.35 4.82
CA SER A 210 7.33 16.03 4.22
C SER A 210 6.57 15.19 3.18
N ARG A 211 6.99 13.94 2.95
CA ARG A 211 6.45 13.08 1.89
C ARG A 211 5.16 12.38 2.28
N TYR A 212 5.03 12.00 3.55
CA TYR A 212 3.89 11.28 4.10
C TYR A 212 3.25 12.07 5.23
N LEU A 213 1.95 11.89 5.45
CA LEU A 213 1.28 12.40 6.63
C LEU A 213 1.91 11.78 7.88
N ASN A 214 2.34 12.63 8.81
CA ASN A 214 2.83 12.20 10.11
C ASN A 214 1.87 12.65 11.22
N GLN A 215 2.05 12.11 12.42
CA GLN A 215 1.17 12.38 13.56
C GLN A 215 1.12 13.87 13.91
N GLN A 216 2.26 14.57 13.89
CA GLN A 216 2.31 16.01 14.20
C GLN A 216 1.48 16.83 13.19
N THR A 217 1.60 16.51 11.91
CA THR A 217 0.84 17.15 10.83
C THR A 217 -0.65 16.84 10.98
N LEU A 218 -1.03 15.59 11.28
CA LEU A 218 -2.42 15.20 11.54
C LEU A 218 -3.02 15.99 12.71
N GLU A 219 -2.30 16.09 13.83
CA GLU A 219 -2.76 16.84 15.01
C GLU A 219 -2.90 18.34 14.71
N THR A 220 -1.95 18.90 13.95
CA THR A 220 -1.97 20.32 13.54
C THR A 220 -3.18 20.60 12.65
N LEU A 221 -3.41 19.75 11.65
CA LEU A 221 -4.55 19.83 10.73
C LEU A 221 -5.89 19.62 11.45
N SER A 222 -5.94 18.77 12.46
CA SER A 222 -7.18 18.47 13.21
C SER A 222 -7.56 19.58 14.19
N LYS A 223 -6.57 20.31 14.73
CA LYS A 223 -6.78 21.44 15.64
C LYS A 223 -7.06 22.77 14.92
N ALA A 224 -6.84 22.81 13.61
CA ALA A 224 -7.13 23.98 12.78
C ALA A 224 -8.62 24.35 12.82
N GLN A 225 -8.96 25.49 13.42
CA GLN A 225 -10.34 25.99 13.48
C GLN A 225 -10.93 26.29 12.10
N PRO A 226 -12.27 26.38 11.97
CA PRO A 226 -12.92 26.74 10.72
C PRO A 226 -12.66 28.22 10.46
N ILE A 227 -12.15 28.50 9.25
CA ILE A 227 -12.01 29.83 8.65
C ILE A 227 -10.77 30.59 9.19
N ASP A 228 -9.81 30.81 8.29
CA ASP A 228 -8.72 31.81 8.31
C ASP A 228 -7.32 31.60 8.91
N ASP A 229 -7.02 30.63 9.78
CA ASP A 229 -5.71 30.67 10.48
C ASP A 229 -4.73 29.51 10.29
N VAL A 230 -4.94 28.61 9.32
CA VAL A 230 -3.85 27.71 8.90
C VAL A 230 -2.98 28.41 7.86
N ARG A 231 -2.30 29.45 8.29
CA ARG A 231 -1.16 29.97 7.52
C ARG A 231 -0.03 28.97 7.67
N PHE A 232 -0.06 27.91 6.85
CA PHE A 232 1.17 27.16 6.62
C PHE A 232 2.22 28.18 6.21
N SER A 233 3.26 28.30 7.02
CA SER A 233 4.45 29.03 6.60
C SER A 233 4.79 28.49 5.22
N ARG A 234 5.12 29.33 4.22
CA ARG A 234 5.59 28.88 2.88
C ARG A 234 6.71 27.82 2.91
N ARG A 235 7.26 27.53 4.10
CA ARG A 235 8.30 26.56 4.42
C ARG A 235 7.78 25.18 4.85
N GLU A 236 6.54 25.04 5.33
CA GLU A 236 5.97 23.72 5.67
C GLU A 236 5.42 23.08 4.40
N ARG A 237 6.19 22.16 3.83
CA ARG A 237 5.75 21.34 2.70
C ARG A 237 4.76 20.30 3.22
N LEU A 238 3.49 20.46 2.85
CA LEU A 238 2.48 19.45 3.10
C LEU A 238 2.68 18.24 2.17
N PRO A 239 2.36 17.02 2.64
CA PRO A 239 2.34 15.83 1.80
C PRO A 239 1.40 16.01 0.60
N MET A 240 1.83 15.53 -0.57
CA MET A 240 1.00 15.57 -1.79
C MET A 240 -0.25 14.70 -1.67
N SER A 241 -0.21 13.66 -0.84
CA SER A 241 -1.34 12.77 -0.55
C SER A 241 -2.56 13.53 -0.03
N LEU A 242 -2.37 14.57 0.79
CA LEU A 242 -3.46 15.41 1.29
C LEU A 242 -4.29 16.05 0.17
N ARG A 243 -3.67 16.35 -0.97
CA ARG A 243 -4.36 16.85 -2.15
C ARG A 243 -5.14 15.74 -2.85
N TRP A 244 -4.52 14.57 -3.04
CA TRP A 244 -5.19 13.41 -3.66
C TRP A 244 -6.42 12.98 -2.86
N TYR A 245 -6.30 13.01 -1.53
CA TYR A 245 -7.36 12.68 -0.59
C TYR A 245 -8.44 13.77 -0.46
N GLY A 246 -8.27 14.92 -1.12
CA GLY A 246 -9.24 16.03 -1.05
C GLY A 246 -9.29 16.70 0.30
N ILE A 247 -8.26 16.51 1.14
CA ILE A 247 -8.20 17.11 2.48
C ILE A 247 -7.86 18.59 2.37
N VAL A 248 -6.96 18.93 1.44
CA VAL A 248 -6.52 20.30 1.17
C VAL A 248 -6.87 20.70 -0.25
N ASP A 249 -7.55 21.83 -0.38
CA ASP A 249 -7.71 22.53 -1.65
C ASP A 249 -6.56 23.50 -1.86
N ILE A 250 -5.89 23.37 -3.01
CA ILE A 250 -4.77 24.23 -3.42
C ILE A 250 -5.11 25.09 -4.66
N THR A 251 -6.36 25.08 -5.10
CA THR A 251 -6.83 25.97 -6.18
C THR A 251 -6.89 27.42 -5.74
N THR A 252 -6.99 27.65 -4.43
CA THR A 252 -6.88 28.96 -3.78
C THR A 252 -5.42 29.31 -3.53
N GLU A 253 -5.07 30.61 -3.58
CA GLU A 253 -3.70 31.11 -3.30
C GLU A 253 -3.13 30.66 -1.94
N ARG A 254 -4.02 30.24 -1.02
CA ARG A 254 -3.68 29.65 0.26
C ARG A 254 -4.34 28.27 0.37
N PRO A 255 -3.61 27.22 0.77
CA PRO A 255 -4.20 25.90 0.97
C PRO A 255 -5.25 25.95 2.08
N LEU A 256 -6.47 25.51 1.77
CA LEU A 256 -7.59 25.46 2.71
C LEU A 256 -7.98 24.00 2.99
N ILE A 257 -8.25 23.69 4.27
CA ILE A 257 -8.80 22.38 4.62
C ILE A 257 -10.27 22.35 4.21
N THR A 258 -10.64 21.38 3.37
CA THR A 258 -12.01 21.24 2.87
C THR A 258 -12.94 20.68 3.96
N ASP A 259 -14.25 20.86 3.83
CA ASP A 259 -15.23 20.27 4.75
C ASP A 259 -15.16 18.73 4.76
N PHE A 260 -14.93 18.15 3.59
CA PHE A 260 -14.66 16.72 3.45
C PHE A 260 -13.38 16.33 4.21
N GLY A 261 -12.31 17.09 4.01
CA GLY A 261 -11.03 16.93 4.69
C GLY A 261 -11.15 16.98 6.21
N ARG A 262 -11.94 17.90 6.75
CA ARG A 262 -12.21 17.98 8.20
C ARG A 262 -12.84 16.70 8.73
N ARG A 263 -13.83 16.15 8.02
CA ARG A 263 -14.49 14.89 8.42
C ARG A 263 -13.51 13.72 8.40
N ILE A 264 -12.64 13.65 7.39
CA ILE A 264 -11.57 12.66 7.31
C ILE A 264 -10.62 12.81 8.50
N LEU A 265 -10.06 14.00 8.74
CA LEU A 265 -9.09 14.25 9.81
C LEU A 265 -9.65 13.93 11.20
N VAL A 266 -10.90 14.31 11.47
CA VAL A 266 -11.60 13.98 12.72
C VAL A 266 -11.76 12.47 12.87
N LYS A 267 -12.23 11.79 11.82
CA LYS A 267 -12.43 10.33 11.86
C LYS A 267 -11.09 9.59 12.00
N THR A 268 -10.06 9.98 11.26
CA THR A 268 -8.72 9.38 11.37
C THR A 268 -8.15 9.58 12.77
N SER A 269 -8.22 10.79 13.33
CA SER A 269 -7.69 11.07 14.68
C SER A 269 -8.44 10.29 15.76
N ALA A 270 -9.77 10.20 15.66
CA ALA A 270 -10.59 9.47 16.64
C ALA A 270 -10.36 7.94 16.61
N ASN A 271 -9.91 7.38 15.48
CA ASN A 271 -9.74 5.94 15.29
C ASN A 271 -8.27 5.55 15.06
N LEU A 272 -7.31 6.42 15.32
CA LEU A 272 -5.92 6.21 14.90
C LEU A 272 -5.29 4.97 15.52
N ASP A 273 -5.48 4.75 16.83
CA ASP A 273 -4.92 3.59 17.53
C ASP A 273 -5.50 2.28 17.02
N VAL A 274 -6.81 2.28 16.75
CA VAL A 274 -7.54 1.16 16.17
C VAL A 274 -7.04 0.84 14.76
N LEU A 275 -6.97 1.86 13.90
CA LEU A 275 -6.50 1.70 12.52
C LEU A 275 -5.04 1.26 12.49
N ARG A 276 -4.19 1.77 13.39
CA ARG A 276 -2.81 1.34 13.55
C ARG A 276 -2.73 -0.14 13.90
N ASP A 277 -3.57 -0.61 14.82
CA ASP A 277 -3.63 -2.03 15.17
C ASP A 277 -4.05 -2.91 13.98
N VAL A 278 -5.00 -2.46 13.15
CA VAL A 278 -5.39 -3.13 11.90
C VAL A 278 -4.26 -3.14 10.87
N ILE A 279 -3.58 -2.01 10.68
CA ILE A 279 -2.45 -1.88 9.74
C ILE A 279 -1.31 -2.80 10.15
N MET A 280 -0.95 -2.82 11.44
CA MET A 280 0.09 -3.71 11.96
C MET A 280 -0.30 -5.17 11.77
N LEU A 281 -1.55 -5.53 12.06
CA LEU A 281 -2.10 -6.87 11.83
C LEU A 281 -1.96 -7.30 10.37
N LEU A 282 -2.39 -6.47 9.42
CA LEU A 282 -2.28 -6.74 7.97
C LEU A 282 -0.82 -6.85 7.52
N THR A 283 0.10 -6.13 8.16
CA THR A 283 1.52 -6.15 7.80
C THR A 283 2.21 -7.39 8.36
N GLU A 284 1.95 -7.72 9.63
CA GLU A 284 2.48 -8.90 10.30
C GLU A 284 1.97 -10.19 9.66
N SER A 285 0.70 -10.22 9.25
CA SER A 285 0.14 -11.37 8.52
C SER A 285 0.89 -11.62 7.22
N GLU A 286 1.15 -10.56 6.44
CA GLU A 286 1.87 -10.64 5.18
C GLU A 286 3.30 -11.17 5.38
N VAL A 287 4.00 -10.69 6.41
CA VAL A 287 5.35 -11.18 6.78
C VAL A 287 5.33 -12.65 7.21
N GLY A 288 4.28 -13.09 7.90
CA GLY A 288 4.05 -14.49 8.23
C GLY A 288 3.78 -15.38 7.00
N GLY A 289 3.47 -14.77 5.86
CA GLY A 289 3.04 -15.47 4.64
C GLY A 289 1.56 -15.81 4.65
N PHE A 290 0.73 -14.94 5.25
CA PHE A 290 -0.73 -14.97 5.24
C PHE A 290 -1.27 -13.75 4.54
N HIS A 291 -2.02 -14.04 3.47
CA HIS A 291 -2.70 -13.03 2.71
C HIS A 291 -4.13 -12.90 3.21
N PHE A 292 -4.60 -11.67 3.38
CA PHE A 292 -5.96 -11.36 3.79
C PHE A 292 -6.97 -11.76 2.70
N LEU A 293 -7.59 -12.94 2.85
CA LEU A 293 -8.67 -13.41 1.99
C LEU A 293 -10.02 -12.86 2.46
N GLY A 294 -10.21 -11.54 2.48
CA GLY A 294 -11.50 -11.01 2.93
C GLY A 294 -12.63 -11.29 1.90
N GLY A 295 -13.90 -11.18 2.34
CA GLY A 295 -15.08 -11.38 1.48
C GLY A 295 -15.85 -12.69 1.72
N THR A 296 -16.69 -13.07 0.74
CA THR A 296 -17.52 -14.31 0.77
C THR A 296 -16.68 -15.58 0.80
N ASP A 297 -15.49 -15.55 0.21
CA ASP A 297 -14.63 -16.72 0.04
C ASP A 297 -14.19 -17.32 1.37
N LEU A 298 -13.81 -16.52 2.37
CA LEU A 298 -13.46 -17.07 3.68
C LEU A 298 -14.68 -17.68 4.36
N ILE A 299 -15.85 -17.05 4.24
CA ILE A 299 -17.07 -17.54 4.88
C ILE A 299 -17.46 -18.89 4.29
N GLU A 300 -17.35 -19.04 2.97
CA GLU A 300 -17.55 -20.31 2.28
C GLU A 300 -16.50 -21.35 2.69
N GLN A 301 -15.23 -20.97 2.78
CA GLN A 301 -14.17 -21.86 3.25
C GLN A 301 -14.40 -22.34 4.68
N VAL A 302 -14.81 -21.45 5.60
CA VAL A 302 -15.15 -21.80 6.98
C VAL A 302 -16.34 -22.76 7.01
N LYS A 303 -17.40 -22.49 6.22
CA LYS A 303 -18.57 -23.37 6.12
C LYS A 303 -18.19 -24.75 5.59
N GLU A 304 -17.41 -24.81 4.52
CA GLU A 304 -17.00 -26.08 3.92
C GLU A 304 -16.05 -26.86 4.84
N ARG A 305 -15.13 -26.18 5.53
CA ARG A 305 -14.26 -26.81 6.53
C ARG A 305 -15.08 -27.39 7.69
N THR A 306 -16.07 -26.64 8.17
CA THR A 306 -16.97 -27.10 9.24
C THR A 306 -17.72 -28.37 8.84
N ARG A 307 -18.16 -28.45 7.58
CA ARG A 307 -18.87 -29.60 7.02
C ARG A 307 -17.99 -30.84 6.84
N THR A 308 -16.76 -30.64 6.36
CA THR A 308 -15.88 -31.73 5.91
C THR A 308 -14.91 -32.22 6.97
N SER A 309 -14.64 -31.43 8.00
CA SER A 309 -13.66 -31.76 9.03
C SER A 309 -14.03 -33.01 9.82
N ARG A 310 -13.04 -33.88 10.05
CA ARG A 310 -13.17 -35.13 10.81
C ARG A 310 -12.85 -34.95 12.30
N SER A 311 -12.04 -33.95 12.64
CA SER A 311 -11.66 -33.63 14.02
C SER A 311 -12.74 -32.87 14.78
N LEU A 312 -13.58 -32.09 14.08
CA LEU A 312 -14.64 -31.31 14.72
C LEU A 312 -15.82 -32.17 15.17
N ILE A 313 -16.22 -32.00 16.43
CA ILE A 313 -17.43 -32.61 17.01
C ILE A 313 -18.70 -31.78 16.72
N GLN A 314 -19.88 -32.38 16.88
CA GLN A 314 -21.16 -31.74 16.50
C GLN A 314 -21.40 -30.38 17.19
N ASP A 315 -21.08 -30.26 18.48
CA ASP A 315 -21.26 -29.01 19.22
C ASP A 315 -20.34 -27.89 18.72
N GLN A 316 -19.12 -28.23 18.29
CA GLN A 316 -18.20 -27.28 17.67
C GLN A 316 -18.72 -26.84 16.30
N ARG A 317 -19.26 -27.77 15.51
CA ARG A 317 -19.86 -27.44 14.21
C ARG A 317 -21.02 -26.45 14.36
N ALA A 318 -21.93 -26.72 15.31
CA ALA A 318 -23.04 -25.82 15.62
C ALA A 318 -22.55 -24.44 16.13
N SER A 319 -21.48 -24.42 16.92
CA SER A 319 -20.88 -23.18 17.42
C SER A 319 -20.30 -22.34 16.27
N VAL A 320 -19.58 -22.95 15.33
CA VAL A 320 -19.01 -22.26 14.17
C VAL A 320 -20.10 -21.75 13.24
N GLU A 321 -21.15 -22.54 12.99
CA GLU A 321 -22.32 -22.08 12.21
C GLU A 321 -22.98 -20.85 12.86
N THR A 322 -23.11 -20.86 14.19
CA THR A 322 -23.62 -19.71 14.96
C THR A 322 -22.73 -18.49 14.80
N ALA A 323 -21.40 -18.66 14.92
CA ALA A 323 -20.45 -17.57 14.74
C ALA A 323 -20.53 -16.96 13.33
N VAL A 324 -20.65 -17.79 12.30
CA VAL A 324 -20.81 -17.33 10.91
C VAL A 324 -22.12 -16.56 10.73
N ASN A 325 -23.23 -17.03 11.31
CA ASN A 325 -24.51 -16.33 11.24
C ASN A 325 -24.46 -14.97 11.96
N LEU A 326 -23.81 -14.89 13.12
CA LEU A 326 -23.59 -13.63 13.84
C LEU A 326 -22.74 -12.65 13.02
N PHE A 327 -21.69 -13.14 12.36
CA PHE A 327 -20.89 -12.30 11.47
C PHE A 327 -21.73 -11.72 10.32
N MET A 328 -22.52 -12.57 9.66
CA MET A 328 -23.37 -12.16 8.53
C MET A 328 -24.45 -11.16 8.91
N THR A 329 -24.89 -11.17 10.18
CA THR A 329 -25.91 -10.27 10.72
C THR A 329 -25.34 -9.01 11.36
N GLY A 330 -24.01 -8.83 11.33
CA GLY A 330 -23.33 -7.63 11.84
C GLY A 330 -22.88 -7.72 13.30
N HIS A 331 -23.13 -8.84 13.99
CA HIS A 331 -22.67 -9.10 15.35
C HIS A 331 -21.24 -9.63 15.36
N TYR A 332 -20.30 -8.80 14.89
CA TYR A 332 -18.90 -9.19 14.65
C TYR A 332 -18.16 -9.58 15.94
N LEU A 333 -18.42 -8.88 17.05
CA LEU A 333 -17.72 -9.11 18.31
C LEU A 333 -18.10 -10.47 18.92
N ASP A 334 -19.39 -10.78 18.94
CA ASP A 334 -19.89 -12.05 19.45
C ASP A 334 -19.46 -13.22 18.57
N SER A 335 -19.44 -13.00 17.25
CA SER A 335 -18.85 -13.96 16.31
C SER A 335 -17.38 -14.28 16.65
N LEU A 336 -16.56 -13.26 16.88
CA LEU A 336 -15.15 -13.44 17.25
C LEU A 336 -14.98 -14.18 18.59
N ARG A 337 -15.79 -13.85 19.61
CA ARG A 337 -15.75 -14.53 20.91
C ARG A 337 -15.96 -16.04 20.74
N ILE A 338 -16.92 -16.44 19.92
CA ILE A 338 -17.17 -17.86 19.62
C ILE A 338 -15.99 -18.49 18.86
N PHE A 339 -15.38 -17.78 17.92
CA PHE A 339 -14.21 -18.29 17.18
C PHE A 339 -13.01 -18.55 18.09
N TYR A 340 -12.70 -17.64 19.00
CA TYR A 340 -11.63 -17.83 19.98
C TYR A 340 -11.85 -19.05 20.86
N SER A 341 -13.08 -19.25 21.35
CA SER A 341 -13.43 -20.45 22.12
C SER A 341 -13.31 -21.73 21.27
N ASN A 342 -13.67 -21.68 19.99
CA ASN A 342 -13.52 -22.82 19.08
C ASN A 342 -12.05 -23.15 18.79
N ILE A 343 -11.18 -22.15 18.62
CA ILE A 343 -9.73 -22.35 18.46
C ILE A 343 -9.19 -23.12 19.67
N GLU A 344 -9.50 -22.67 20.88
CA GLU A 344 -9.04 -23.35 22.09
C GLU A 344 -9.60 -24.77 22.20
N ALA A 345 -10.87 -24.97 21.82
CA ALA A 345 -11.48 -26.29 21.83
C ALA A 345 -10.82 -27.26 20.83
N VAL A 346 -10.43 -26.80 19.64
CA VAL A 346 -9.67 -27.60 18.66
C VAL A 346 -8.27 -27.96 19.19
N LEU A 347 -7.58 -27.02 19.83
CA LEU A 347 -6.29 -27.29 20.47
C LEU A 347 -6.42 -28.34 21.59
N ASN A 348 -7.47 -28.26 22.40
CA ASN A 348 -7.75 -29.24 23.44
C ASN A 348 -7.99 -30.64 22.85
N LEU A 349 -8.77 -30.73 21.76
CA LEU A 349 -9.00 -32.00 21.07
C LEU A 349 -7.70 -32.61 20.53
N ALA A 350 -6.85 -31.79 19.92
CA ALA A 350 -5.55 -32.24 19.42
C ALA A 350 -4.66 -32.77 20.55
N LEU A 351 -4.59 -32.08 21.70
CA LEU A 351 -3.84 -32.54 22.87
C LEU A 351 -4.38 -33.86 23.42
N MET A 352 -5.70 -34.00 23.55
CA MET A 352 -6.32 -35.25 24.00
C MET A 352 -6.02 -36.41 23.04
N LYS A 353 -5.98 -36.15 21.73
CA LYS A 353 -5.68 -37.19 20.73
C LYS A 353 -4.27 -37.75 20.87
N ILE A 354 -3.30 -36.91 21.24
CA ILE A 354 -1.92 -37.35 21.52
C ILE A 354 -1.72 -37.82 22.97
N GLY A 355 -2.79 -38.01 23.75
CA GLY A 355 -2.76 -38.55 25.10
C GLY A 355 -2.36 -37.56 26.20
N LEU A 356 -2.38 -36.26 25.91
CA LEU A 356 -2.09 -35.20 26.88
C LEU A 356 -3.38 -34.61 27.46
N ARG A 357 -3.30 -34.16 28.71
CA ARG A 357 -4.41 -33.49 29.39
C ARG A 357 -4.37 -31.99 29.07
N PRO A 358 -5.42 -31.42 28.45
CA PRO A 358 -5.44 -29.99 28.12
C PRO A 358 -5.29 -29.06 29.33
N GLU A 359 -5.69 -29.54 30.51
CA GLU A 359 -5.64 -28.80 31.78
C GLU A 359 -4.21 -28.50 32.24
N ASP A 360 -3.23 -29.29 31.77
CA ASP A 360 -1.80 -29.09 32.08
C ASP A 360 -1.22 -27.86 31.34
N PHE A 361 -1.97 -27.28 30.40
CA PHE A 361 -1.54 -26.18 29.55
C PHE A 361 -2.52 -25.01 29.68
N ALA A 362 -2.21 -24.01 30.51
CA ALA A 362 -3.08 -22.86 30.72
C ALA A 362 -3.05 -21.88 29.52
N GLY A 363 -4.16 -21.77 28.79
CA GLY A 363 -4.35 -20.87 27.64
C GLY A 363 -3.83 -21.43 26.31
N MET A 364 -4.08 -20.69 25.21
CA MET A 364 -3.79 -21.17 23.85
C MET A 364 -2.28 -21.31 23.55
N LYS A 365 -1.42 -20.47 24.16
CA LYS A 365 0.03 -20.44 23.87
C LYS A 365 0.79 -21.69 24.30
N PRO A 366 0.71 -22.13 25.56
CA PRO A 366 1.36 -23.37 25.95
C PRO A 366 0.81 -24.59 25.21
N LYS A 367 -0.49 -24.62 24.90
CA LYS A 367 -1.13 -25.71 24.13
C LYS A 367 -0.54 -25.83 22.73
N LEU A 368 -0.41 -24.70 22.05
CA LEU A 368 0.09 -24.66 20.68
C LEU A 368 1.59 -25.00 20.62
N GLU A 369 2.42 -24.39 21.47
CA GLU A 369 3.86 -24.70 21.57
C GLU A 369 4.10 -26.20 21.85
N LYS A 370 3.22 -26.84 22.63
CA LYS A 370 3.29 -28.28 22.87
C LYS A 370 2.93 -29.06 21.61
N LEU A 371 1.84 -28.73 20.94
CA LEU A 371 1.42 -29.40 19.70
C LEU A 371 2.43 -29.24 18.55
N GLU A 372 3.14 -28.11 18.50
CA GLU A 372 4.28 -27.90 17.59
C GLU A 372 5.44 -28.85 17.90
N LYS A 373 5.83 -28.96 19.18
CA LYS A 373 6.91 -29.88 19.62
C LYS A 373 6.60 -31.33 19.30
N GLU A 374 5.33 -31.72 19.41
CA GLU A 374 4.83 -33.07 19.09
C GLU A 374 4.56 -33.26 17.57
N LYS A 375 4.88 -32.25 16.75
CA LYS A 375 4.72 -32.24 15.28
C LYS A 375 3.28 -32.49 14.82
N VAL A 376 2.31 -32.13 15.65
CA VAL A 376 0.88 -32.10 15.28
C VAL A 376 0.61 -30.88 14.42
N LEU A 377 1.20 -29.74 14.79
CA LEU A 377 1.09 -28.47 14.08
C LEU A 377 2.43 -28.04 13.50
N SER A 378 2.39 -27.31 12.39
CA SER A 378 3.57 -26.71 11.79
C SER A 378 4.11 -25.55 12.61
N SER A 379 5.42 -25.33 12.55
CA SER A 379 6.06 -24.12 13.09
C SER A 379 5.55 -22.85 12.41
N LYS A 380 5.10 -22.97 11.15
CA LYS A 380 4.40 -21.91 10.45
C LYS A 380 3.16 -21.51 11.23
N LEU A 381 2.18 -22.39 11.44
CA LEU A 381 0.94 -22.07 12.17
C LEU A 381 1.22 -21.54 13.59
N SER A 382 2.28 -22.03 14.23
CA SER A 382 2.63 -21.70 15.60
C SER A 382 3.11 -20.27 15.79
N SER A 383 3.85 -19.72 14.81
CA SER A 383 4.26 -18.32 14.83
C SER A 383 3.07 -17.34 14.68
N TRP A 384 1.89 -17.80 14.24
CA TRP A 384 0.71 -16.93 14.07
C TRP A 384 -0.05 -16.74 15.36
N LEU A 385 0.25 -17.54 16.38
CA LEU A 385 -0.47 -17.44 17.63
C LEU A 385 -0.29 -16.05 18.25
N GLU A 386 0.86 -15.40 18.06
CA GLU A 386 1.06 -14.04 18.54
C GLU A 386 0.08 -13.07 17.86
N VAL A 387 -0.25 -13.25 16.59
CA VAL A 387 -1.25 -12.43 15.88
C VAL A 387 -2.66 -12.66 16.45
N VAL A 388 -3.00 -13.92 16.72
CA VAL A 388 -4.29 -14.33 17.28
C VAL A 388 -4.44 -13.93 18.75
N THR A 389 -3.39 -14.08 19.56
CA THR A 389 -3.40 -13.93 21.03
C THR A 389 -2.89 -12.58 21.53
N SER A 390 -2.03 -11.86 20.81
CA SER A 390 -1.66 -10.48 21.19
C SER A 390 -2.86 -9.52 21.14
N ARG A 391 -3.95 -9.95 20.48
CA ARG A 391 -5.22 -9.24 20.34
C ARG A 391 -6.34 -9.80 21.23
N ASN A 392 -5.98 -10.50 22.31
CA ASN A 392 -6.92 -11.00 23.34
C ASN A 392 -7.75 -9.90 24.06
N LYS A 393 -7.53 -8.62 23.74
CA LYS A 393 -8.36 -7.50 24.18
C LYS A 393 -9.84 -7.69 23.82
N VAL A 394 -10.12 -8.41 22.72
CA VAL A 394 -11.48 -8.82 22.29
C VAL A 394 -12.18 -9.67 23.35
N LEU A 395 -11.49 -10.71 23.85
CA LEU A 395 -12.02 -11.63 24.87
C LEU A 395 -12.15 -10.98 26.25
N HIS A 396 -11.31 -9.99 26.55
CA HIS A 396 -11.32 -9.26 27.82
C HIS A 396 -12.21 -8.00 27.84
N GLY A 397 -13.01 -7.76 26.79
CA GLY A 397 -13.99 -6.68 26.77
C GLY A 397 -13.41 -5.26 26.62
N ASN A 398 -12.15 -5.15 26.19
CA ASN A 398 -11.48 -3.87 25.95
C ASN A 398 -11.80 -3.28 24.55
N ILE A 399 -12.72 -3.91 23.82
CA ILE A 399 -13.22 -3.43 22.53
C ILE A 399 -14.68 -3.04 22.73
N VAL A 400 -15.01 -1.81 22.37
CA VAL A 400 -16.38 -1.29 22.39
C VAL A 400 -17.20 -2.02 21.32
N GLU A 401 -18.41 -2.48 21.65
CA GLU A 401 -19.30 -3.25 20.76
C GLU A 401 -19.54 -2.61 19.38
N ASP A 402 -19.38 -1.29 19.27
CA ASP A 402 -19.62 -0.51 18.04
C ASP A 402 -18.40 -0.37 17.10
N ASP A 403 -17.24 -0.97 17.39
CA ASP A 403 -16.06 -0.83 16.53
C ASP A 403 -16.01 -1.84 15.36
N ALA A 404 -17.06 -1.82 14.52
CA ALA A 404 -17.17 -2.69 13.35
C ALA A 404 -15.96 -2.58 12.40
N ALA A 405 -15.30 -1.41 12.36
CA ALA A 405 -14.14 -1.15 11.52
C ALA A 405 -12.90 -1.97 11.93
N LEU A 406 -12.74 -2.24 13.23
CA LEU A 406 -11.69 -3.11 13.79
C LEU A 406 -12.07 -4.58 13.75
N VAL A 407 -13.28 -4.88 14.22
CA VAL A 407 -13.70 -6.24 14.56
C VAL A 407 -13.93 -7.08 13.30
N LYS A 408 -14.46 -6.47 12.24
CA LYS A 408 -14.71 -7.13 10.96
C LYS A 408 -13.42 -7.64 10.27
N PRO A 409 -12.36 -6.82 10.07
CA PRO A 409 -11.09 -7.34 9.55
C PRO A 409 -10.51 -8.45 10.43
N LEU A 410 -10.55 -8.28 11.75
CA LEU A 410 -10.03 -9.28 12.68
C LEU A 410 -10.72 -10.64 12.53
N PHE A 411 -12.03 -10.68 12.28
CA PHE A 411 -12.74 -11.92 11.98
C PHE A 411 -12.11 -12.68 10.81
N PHE A 412 -11.73 -12.00 9.73
CA PHE A 412 -11.14 -12.69 8.59
C PHE A 412 -9.79 -13.33 8.92
N PHE A 413 -8.98 -12.67 9.75
CA PHE A 413 -7.72 -13.25 10.22
C PHE A 413 -7.93 -14.45 11.12
N ILE A 414 -8.80 -14.32 12.11
CA ILE A 414 -9.10 -15.39 13.07
C ILE A 414 -9.78 -16.58 12.37
N GLY A 415 -10.69 -16.34 11.44
CA GLY A 415 -11.33 -17.37 10.63
C GLY A 415 -10.33 -18.09 9.73
N THR A 416 -9.37 -17.38 9.14
CA THR A 416 -8.30 -17.98 8.33
C THR A 416 -7.39 -18.86 9.19
N PHE A 417 -6.98 -18.37 10.36
CA PHE A 417 -6.21 -19.16 11.32
C PHE A 417 -6.96 -20.41 11.77
N TRP A 418 -8.23 -20.27 12.13
CA TRP A 418 -9.08 -21.40 12.54
C TRP A 418 -9.19 -22.44 11.43
N ASN A 419 -9.43 -22.02 10.19
CA ASN A 419 -9.53 -22.91 9.05
C ASN A 419 -8.25 -23.73 8.85
N ARG A 420 -7.08 -23.07 8.95
CA ARG A 420 -5.77 -23.74 8.83
C ARG A 420 -5.48 -24.67 10.01
N LEU A 421 -5.83 -24.26 11.22
CA LEU A 421 -5.68 -25.09 12.42
C LEU A 421 -6.44 -26.40 12.26
N VAL A 422 -7.71 -26.34 11.85
CA VAL A 422 -8.53 -27.54 11.61
C VAL A 422 -7.93 -28.41 10.50
N GLU A 423 -7.44 -27.81 9.41
CA GLU A 423 -6.78 -28.53 8.32
C GLU A 423 -5.54 -29.32 8.79
N GLU A 424 -4.66 -28.70 9.58
CA GLU A 424 -3.45 -29.39 10.07
C GLU A 424 -3.77 -30.48 11.09
N VAL A 425 -4.76 -30.26 11.96
CA VAL A 425 -5.24 -31.26 12.92
C VAL A 425 -5.89 -32.45 12.19
N ASP A 426 -6.75 -32.19 11.21
CA ASP A 426 -7.37 -33.24 10.39
C ASP A 426 -6.31 -34.07 9.67
N PHE A 427 -5.34 -33.42 9.04
CA PHE A 427 -4.24 -34.11 8.35
C PHE A 427 -3.43 -35.01 9.30
N TYR A 428 -3.13 -34.54 10.50
CA TYR A 428 -2.44 -35.36 11.51
C TYR A 428 -3.29 -36.55 11.95
N PHE A 429 -4.60 -36.36 12.15
CA PHE A 429 -5.51 -37.43 12.58
C PHE A 429 -5.65 -38.51 11.50
N GLU A 430 -5.68 -38.12 10.22
CA GLU A 430 -5.69 -39.07 9.11
C GLU A 430 -4.41 -39.89 9.04
N LYS A 431 -3.25 -39.25 9.22
CA LYS A 431 -1.95 -39.92 9.16
C LYS A 431 -1.72 -40.90 10.31
N THR A 432 -2.36 -40.67 11.46
CA THR A 432 -2.20 -41.49 12.68
C THR A 432 -3.31 -42.54 12.86
N ALA A 433 -4.37 -42.49 12.06
CA ALA A 433 -5.46 -43.47 12.06
C ALA A 433 -5.25 -44.65 11.10
N GLY A 434 -4.24 -44.58 10.23
CA GLY A 434 -3.73 -45.71 9.43
C GLY A 434 -2.45 -46.26 10.03
#